data_AF-A0A942H3S4-F1
#
_entry.id   AF-A0A942H3S4-F1
#
_cell.length_a   1.000
_cell.length_b   1.000
_cell.length_c   1.000
_cell.angle_alpha   90.00
_cell.angle_beta   90.00
_cell.angle_gamma   90.00
#
_symmetry.space_group_name_H-M   'P 1'
#
loop_
_entity.id
_entity.type
_entity.pdbx_description
1 polymer ?
#
loop_
_entity_poly.entity_id
_entity_poly.type
_entity_poly.pdbx_seq_one_letter_code
_entity_poly.pdbx_strand_id
1 'polypeptide(L)'
;MTTRGTPKPFVGPAYFYRNILYNVAPITVGGGAIKTGGANPAGVLIYHNTFIAENSNARDYSNSHYRNNLLIGTNHPDKPVLGSLTYTSYTSFDYNGYRLNVSDKPQIVWKAPANGVMRDYALTNTDLQNFRTLAEFQRATGQEAHGVLVDYDIFKNVRPPDPTHPHKVYEIGDLDFSLKPNSKAVDAGCKLPNLNDDFTDQAPDLGALEAGKPQPVYGPRK
;
A
#
# COMPACT_ATOMS: atom_id res chain seq x y z
N MET A 1 0.76 8.77 -31.30
CA MET A 1 0.32 7.69 -30.39
C MET A 1 1.11 7.82 -29.10
N THR A 2 0.50 8.38 -28.04
CA THR A 2 1.15 8.64 -26.75
C THR A 2 0.51 7.74 -25.69
N THR A 3 1.21 6.70 -25.28
CA THR A 3 0.81 5.83 -24.17
C THR A 3 1.26 6.47 -22.85
N ARG A 4 0.32 7.08 -22.12
CA ARG A 4 0.50 7.34 -20.67
C ARG A 4 0.02 6.11 -19.91
N GLY A 5 0.97 5.27 -19.50
CA GLY A 5 0.72 4.15 -18.60
C GLY A 5 1.83 4.09 -17.56
N THR A 6 1.47 3.89 -16.30
CA THR A 6 2.42 3.48 -15.26
C THR A 6 3.07 2.14 -15.65
N PRO A 7 4.37 1.92 -15.37
CA PRO A 7 5.05 0.68 -15.74
C PRO A 7 4.36 -0.53 -15.11
N LYS A 8 4.04 -1.53 -15.94
CA LYS A 8 3.59 -2.85 -15.48
C LYS A 8 4.75 -3.84 -15.63
N PRO A 9 5.31 -4.39 -14.55
CA PRO A 9 6.30 -5.46 -14.67
C PRO A 9 5.61 -6.78 -15.02
N PHE A 10 5.95 -7.37 -16.16
CA PHE A 10 5.39 -8.67 -16.61
C PHE A 10 6.20 -9.87 -16.07
N VAL A 11 7.46 -9.66 -15.69
CA VAL A 11 8.38 -10.66 -15.14
C VAL A 11 9.27 -9.98 -14.09
N GLY A 12 9.42 -10.59 -12.91
CA GLY A 12 10.14 -10.03 -11.76
C GLY A 12 11.58 -10.53 -11.55
N PRO A 13 12.30 -9.99 -10.54
CA PRO A 13 11.77 -9.10 -9.51
C PRO A 13 11.69 -7.63 -9.94
N ALA A 14 10.53 -7.00 -9.73
CA ALA A 14 10.34 -5.56 -9.86
C ALA A 14 10.12 -4.95 -8.47
N TYR A 15 10.80 -3.84 -8.20
CA TYR A 15 10.79 -3.19 -6.89
C TYR A 15 10.11 -1.82 -6.97
N PHE A 16 9.15 -1.59 -6.08
CA PHE A 16 8.63 -0.27 -5.75
C PHE A 16 9.09 0.07 -4.35
N TYR A 17 10.04 1.00 -4.25
CA TYR A 17 10.73 1.31 -3.00
C TYR A 17 10.77 2.81 -2.72
N ARG A 18 10.42 3.23 -1.48
CA ARG A 18 10.51 4.63 -1.01
C ARG A 18 9.78 5.65 -1.88
N ASN A 19 8.63 5.26 -2.44
CA ASN A 19 7.75 6.18 -3.18
C ASN A 19 6.71 6.82 -2.26
N ILE A 20 6.41 8.10 -2.49
CA ILE A 20 5.26 8.79 -1.90
C ILE A 20 4.28 9.07 -3.02
N LEU A 21 3.06 8.56 -2.90
CA LEU A 21 1.98 8.80 -3.86
C LEU A 21 0.82 9.44 -3.11
N TYR A 22 0.39 10.61 -3.57
CA TYR A 22 -0.64 11.41 -2.92
C TYR A 22 -1.73 11.80 -3.93
N ASN A 23 -2.99 11.72 -3.50
CA ASN A 23 -4.17 12.06 -4.31
C ASN A 23 -4.24 11.25 -5.63
N VAL A 24 -3.99 9.95 -5.56
CA VAL A 24 -4.18 9.07 -6.72
C VAL A 24 -5.63 8.61 -6.73
N ALA A 25 -6.44 9.21 -7.61
CA ALA A 25 -7.85 8.87 -7.73
C ALA A 25 -8.03 7.38 -8.11
N PRO A 26 -8.84 6.61 -7.37
CA PRO A 26 -9.25 5.28 -7.81
C PRO A 26 -10.11 5.42 -9.06
N ILE A 27 -9.92 4.56 -10.05
CA ILE A 27 -10.74 4.56 -11.26
C ILE A 27 -12.03 3.75 -11.04
N THR A 28 -13.04 3.98 -11.88
CA THR A 28 -14.38 3.40 -11.72
C THR A 28 -14.36 1.88 -11.58
N VAL A 29 -13.42 1.20 -12.27
CA VAL A 29 -13.31 -0.27 -12.33
C VAL A 29 -12.09 -0.86 -11.57
N GLY A 30 -11.64 -0.20 -10.51
CA GLY A 30 -10.49 -0.63 -9.68
C GLY A 30 -9.44 0.47 -9.59
N GLY A 31 -8.20 0.12 -9.33
CA GLY A 31 -7.10 1.09 -9.25
C GLY A 31 -6.84 1.66 -7.86
N GLY A 32 -5.88 2.57 -7.82
CA GLY A 32 -5.21 3.06 -6.62
C GLY A 32 -3.79 3.49 -6.93
N ALA A 33 -3.03 3.82 -5.89
CA ALA A 33 -1.64 4.22 -6.01
C ALA A 33 -0.76 3.14 -6.67
N ILE A 34 -1.13 1.86 -6.54
CA ILE A 34 -0.42 0.74 -7.17
C ILE A 34 -1.31 0.02 -8.17
N LYS A 35 -0.79 -0.16 -9.39
CA LYS A 35 -1.44 -0.91 -10.47
C LYS A 35 -0.85 -2.32 -10.58
N THR A 36 -1.18 -3.19 -9.63
CA THR A 36 -0.75 -4.58 -9.61
C THR A 36 -1.69 -5.55 -10.30
N GLY A 37 -2.85 -5.14 -10.84
CA GLY A 37 -3.81 -6.09 -11.43
C GLY A 37 -4.19 -5.82 -12.89
N GLY A 38 -4.77 -6.83 -13.55
CA GLY A 38 -5.28 -6.77 -14.93
C GLY A 38 -4.22 -7.00 -16.00
N ALA A 39 -3.11 -7.65 -15.65
CA ALA A 39 -2.07 -8.09 -16.58
C ALA A 39 -1.27 -9.28 -16.01
N ASN A 40 -1.74 -9.92 -14.94
CA ASN A 40 -1.08 -11.01 -14.24
C ASN A 40 0.41 -10.76 -13.90
N PRO A 41 0.81 -9.61 -13.32
CA PRO A 41 2.21 -9.39 -12.96
C PRO A 41 2.65 -10.39 -11.87
N ALA A 42 3.92 -10.78 -11.91
CA ALA A 42 4.50 -11.69 -10.94
C ALA A 42 5.91 -11.26 -10.51
N GLY A 43 6.23 -11.47 -9.22
CA GLY A 43 7.53 -11.13 -8.65
C GLY A 43 7.64 -9.63 -8.37
N VAL A 44 6.66 -9.06 -7.68
CA VAL A 44 6.63 -7.63 -7.38
C VAL A 44 6.86 -7.39 -5.90
N LEU A 45 7.89 -6.62 -5.57
CA LEU A 45 8.26 -6.27 -4.20
C LEU A 45 7.90 -4.81 -3.96
N ILE A 46 7.03 -4.56 -3.00
CA ILE A 46 6.46 -3.24 -2.71
C ILE A 46 6.83 -2.91 -1.28
N TYR A 47 7.92 -2.17 -1.10
CA TYR A 47 8.55 -1.96 0.19
C TYR A 47 8.70 -0.48 0.53
N HIS A 48 8.47 -0.08 1.78
CA HIS A 48 8.70 1.29 2.24
C HIS A 48 8.02 2.36 1.37
N ASN A 49 6.78 2.18 0.94
CA ASN A 49 6.07 3.23 0.20
C ASN A 49 5.01 3.88 1.09
N THR A 50 4.73 5.16 0.84
CA THR A 50 3.63 5.89 1.46
C THR A 50 2.57 6.18 0.41
N PHE A 51 1.41 5.54 0.55
CA PHE A 51 0.26 5.70 -0.32
C PHE A 51 -0.84 6.46 0.40
N ILE A 52 -1.10 7.70 -0.01
CA ILE A 52 -2.28 8.47 0.40
C ILE A 52 -3.35 8.33 -0.68
N ALA A 53 -3.94 7.13 -0.75
CA ALA A 53 -4.94 6.71 -1.73
C ALA A 53 -5.50 5.31 -1.37
N GLU A 54 -6.68 4.99 -1.89
CA GLU A 54 -7.24 3.63 -1.85
C GLU A 54 -6.55 2.70 -2.85
N ASN A 55 -5.89 1.65 -2.35
CA ASN A 55 -5.32 0.58 -3.17
C ASN A 55 -6.35 -0.54 -3.39
N SER A 56 -7.48 -0.19 -3.98
CA SER A 56 -8.71 -1.00 -4.00
C SER A 56 -8.78 -2.09 -5.09
N ASN A 57 -7.68 -2.32 -5.82
CA ASN A 57 -7.71 -3.17 -7.01
C ASN A 57 -7.58 -4.67 -6.69
N ALA A 58 -8.71 -5.35 -6.47
CA ALA A 58 -8.76 -6.81 -6.33
C ALA A 58 -8.74 -7.52 -7.70
N ARG A 59 -7.63 -7.37 -8.44
CA ARG A 59 -7.42 -7.98 -9.76
C ARG A 59 -6.11 -8.75 -9.82
N ASP A 60 -6.17 -9.88 -10.49
CA ASP A 60 -5.12 -10.84 -10.87
C ASP A 60 -3.64 -10.39 -10.77
N TYR A 61 -2.92 -10.97 -9.80
CA TYR A 61 -1.45 -10.99 -9.74
C TYR A 61 -0.90 -12.18 -8.95
N SER A 62 0.42 -12.37 -8.96
CA SER A 62 1.10 -13.50 -8.30
C SER A 62 2.40 -13.05 -7.65
N ASN A 63 2.90 -13.82 -6.68
CA ASN A 63 4.25 -13.68 -6.14
C ASN A 63 4.60 -12.22 -5.79
N SER A 64 3.71 -11.55 -5.04
CA SER A 64 3.96 -10.17 -4.62
C SER A 64 4.13 -10.09 -3.11
N HIS A 65 5.02 -9.21 -2.68
CA HIS A 65 5.35 -9.06 -1.27
C HIS A 65 5.30 -7.58 -0.87
N TYR A 66 4.53 -7.30 0.17
CA TYR A 66 4.31 -5.96 0.70
C TYR A 66 4.87 -5.87 2.11
N ARG A 67 5.84 -4.99 2.34
CA ARG A 67 6.50 -4.78 3.64
C ARG A 67 6.73 -3.30 3.91
N ASN A 68 6.55 -2.89 5.15
CA ASN A 68 6.90 -1.56 5.64
C ASN A 68 6.23 -0.42 4.88
N ASN A 69 5.06 -0.62 4.28
CA ASN A 69 4.33 0.44 3.58
C ASN A 69 3.35 1.15 4.52
N LEU A 70 3.01 2.40 4.20
CA LEU A 70 1.87 3.11 4.75
C LEU A 70 0.76 3.16 3.70
N LEU A 71 -0.37 2.50 3.97
CA LEU A 71 -1.60 2.52 3.18
C LEU A 71 -2.63 3.40 3.88
N ILE A 72 -2.68 4.67 3.49
CA ILE A 72 -3.48 5.70 4.13
C ILE A 72 -4.71 5.99 3.28
N GLY A 73 -5.87 5.50 3.72
CA GLY A 73 -7.15 5.77 3.05
C GLY A 73 -7.51 7.26 3.08
N THR A 74 -8.28 7.72 2.10
CA THR A 74 -8.66 9.13 1.92
C THR A 74 -10.10 9.41 2.37
N ASN A 75 -10.74 8.43 3.02
CA ASN A 75 -12.18 8.36 3.26
C ASN A 75 -13.01 8.29 1.98
N HIS A 76 -12.50 7.65 0.93
CA HIS A 76 -13.30 7.44 -0.28
C HIS A 76 -14.60 6.68 0.06
N PRO A 77 -15.78 7.17 -0.37
CA PRO A 77 -17.07 6.66 0.09
C PRO A 77 -17.35 5.22 -0.34
N ASP A 78 -16.79 4.78 -1.46
CA ASP A 78 -17.12 3.49 -2.09
C ASP A 78 -15.95 2.52 -2.26
N LYS A 79 -14.74 2.88 -1.82
CA LYS A 79 -13.53 2.11 -2.15
C LYS A 79 -12.88 1.59 -0.87
N PRO A 80 -12.54 0.28 -0.80
CA PRO A 80 -11.74 -0.26 0.28
C PRO A 80 -10.32 0.32 0.20
N VAL A 81 -9.65 0.44 1.35
CA VAL A 81 -8.25 0.87 1.40
C VAL A 81 -7.33 -0.16 0.75
N LEU A 82 -7.65 -1.46 0.90
CA LEU A 82 -6.93 -2.55 0.26
C LEU A 82 -7.89 -3.46 -0.51
N GLY A 83 -7.59 -3.70 -1.78
CA GLY A 83 -8.19 -4.75 -2.58
C GLY A 83 -7.10 -5.63 -3.17
N SER A 84 -7.26 -6.94 -3.06
CA SER A 84 -6.26 -7.90 -3.49
C SER A 84 -6.90 -9.19 -3.97
N LEU A 85 -6.50 -9.63 -5.16
CA LEU A 85 -6.75 -10.98 -5.66
C LEU A 85 -5.41 -11.53 -6.13
N THR A 86 -4.94 -12.59 -5.49
CA THR A 86 -3.69 -13.25 -5.86
C THR A 86 -3.91 -14.70 -6.24
N TYR A 87 -3.16 -15.18 -7.24
CA TYR A 87 -3.17 -16.57 -7.68
C TYR A 87 -2.19 -17.47 -6.93
N THR A 88 -1.39 -16.93 -6.02
CA THR A 88 -0.34 -17.69 -5.34
C THR A 88 -0.46 -17.54 -3.84
N SER A 89 -0.47 -18.65 -3.10
CA SER A 89 -0.59 -18.65 -1.64
C SER A 89 0.61 -18.02 -0.92
N TYR A 90 1.75 -17.91 -1.61
CA TYR A 90 2.97 -17.29 -1.10
C TYR A 90 3.08 -15.79 -1.39
N THR A 91 2.06 -15.16 -1.99
CA THR A 91 1.91 -13.70 -1.92
C THR A 91 1.71 -13.31 -0.46
N SER A 92 2.44 -12.29 0.02
CA SER A 92 2.46 -11.98 1.44
C SER A 92 2.43 -10.49 1.74
N PHE A 93 1.64 -10.13 2.73
CA PHE A 93 1.44 -8.79 3.26
C PHE A 93 1.80 -8.86 4.74
N ASP A 94 2.77 -8.06 5.19
CA ASP A 94 3.13 -7.98 6.61
C ASP A 94 3.86 -6.68 6.93
N TYR A 95 3.89 -6.28 8.20
CA TYR A 95 4.54 -5.04 8.65
C TYR A 95 4.08 -3.81 7.87
N ASN A 96 2.79 -3.69 7.53
CA ASN A 96 2.27 -2.48 6.88
C ASN A 96 1.41 -1.66 7.85
N GLY A 97 1.42 -0.33 7.69
CA GLY A 97 0.57 0.59 8.42
C GLY A 97 -0.68 0.92 7.63
N TYR A 98 -1.84 0.87 8.28
CA TYR A 98 -3.14 1.12 7.66
C TYR A 98 -3.89 2.24 8.35
N ARG A 99 -4.33 3.22 7.57
CA ARG A 99 -5.48 4.06 7.94
C ARG A 99 -6.68 3.59 7.13
N LEU A 100 -7.64 2.96 7.79
CA LEU A 100 -8.90 2.53 7.15
C LEU A 100 -9.83 3.72 6.92
N ASN A 101 -10.71 3.64 5.92
CA ASN A 101 -11.70 4.69 5.70
C ASN A 101 -12.76 4.64 6.81
N VAL A 102 -13.24 5.82 7.22
CA VAL A 102 -14.37 5.93 8.15
C VAL A 102 -15.65 5.62 7.38
N SER A 103 -16.01 4.34 7.34
CA SER A 103 -17.15 3.83 6.57
C SER A 103 -17.69 2.53 7.19
N ASP A 104 -18.96 2.24 6.90
CA ASP A 104 -19.61 0.97 7.21
C ASP A 104 -19.28 -0.15 6.20
N LYS A 105 -18.70 0.22 5.05
CA LYS A 105 -18.32 -0.71 3.98
C LYS A 105 -17.05 -1.49 4.29
N PRO A 106 -16.82 -2.62 3.62
CA PRO A 106 -15.55 -3.35 3.69
C PRO A 106 -14.36 -2.45 3.38
N GLN A 107 -13.30 -2.59 4.18
CA GLN A 107 -12.07 -1.80 4.08
C GLN A 107 -10.91 -2.60 3.49
N ILE A 108 -10.97 -3.92 3.61
CA ILE A 108 -10.01 -4.85 3.04
C ILE A 108 -10.80 -5.90 2.26
N VAL A 109 -10.45 -6.09 1.00
CA VAL A 109 -11.04 -7.07 0.09
C VAL A 109 -9.94 -8.02 -0.37
N TRP A 110 -10.15 -9.32 -0.19
CA TRP A 110 -9.10 -10.32 -0.36
C TRP A 110 -9.60 -11.58 -1.06
N LYS A 111 -8.76 -12.13 -1.93
CA LYS A 111 -8.90 -13.49 -2.45
C LYS A 111 -7.54 -14.08 -2.75
N ALA A 112 -7.35 -15.33 -2.35
CA ALA A 112 -6.14 -16.12 -2.53
C ALA A 112 -6.54 -17.58 -2.77
N PRO A 113 -5.60 -18.46 -3.20
CA PRO A 113 -5.86 -19.88 -3.30
C PRO A 113 -6.34 -20.47 -1.96
N ALA A 114 -7.14 -21.52 -2.02
CA ALA A 114 -7.59 -22.24 -0.82
C ALA A 114 -6.40 -22.81 -0.02
N ASN A 115 -6.62 -23.10 1.27
CA ASN A 115 -5.60 -23.71 2.12
C ASN A 115 -5.05 -25.00 1.51
N GLY A 116 -3.72 -25.13 1.47
CA GLY A 116 -3.03 -26.27 0.84
C GLY A 116 -2.86 -26.15 -0.68
N VAL A 117 -3.50 -25.18 -1.34
CA VAL A 117 -3.32 -24.91 -2.77
C VAL A 117 -2.24 -23.86 -2.96
N MET A 118 -1.14 -24.23 -3.63
CA MET A 118 -0.03 -23.29 -3.83
C MET A 118 -0.34 -22.21 -4.86
N ARG A 119 -1.02 -22.60 -5.94
CA ARG A 119 -1.36 -21.71 -7.05
C ARG A 119 -2.73 -22.05 -7.63
N ASP A 120 -3.53 -21.04 -7.92
CA ASP A 120 -4.83 -21.17 -8.56
C ASP A 120 -5.06 -19.99 -9.50
N TYR A 121 -4.87 -20.23 -10.80
CA TYR A 121 -5.06 -19.24 -11.86
C TYR A 121 -6.51 -19.16 -12.36
N ALA A 122 -7.41 -20.02 -11.85
CA ALA A 122 -8.83 -20.00 -12.20
C ALA A 122 -9.63 -19.05 -11.30
N LEU A 123 -9.01 -18.47 -10.26
CA LEU A 123 -9.68 -17.50 -9.40
C LEU A 123 -10.17 -16.31 -10.22
N THR A 124 -11.41 -15.91 -9.98
CA THR A 124 -12.00 -14.70 -10.54
C THR A 124 -12.28 -13.70 -9.44
N ASN A 125 -12.59 -12.46 -9.82
CA ASN A 125 -12.98 -11.39 -8.90
C ASN A 125 -14.42 -11.53 -8.34
N THR A 126 -15.00 -12.73 -8.39
CA THR A 126 -16.24 -13.08 -7.68
C THR A 126 -15.93 -13.56 -6.26
N ASP A 127 -16.92 -13.58 -5.37
CA ASP A 127 -16.80 -14.23 -4.05
C ASP A 127 -15.57 -13.79 -3.24
N LEU A 128 -15.25 -12.50 -3.33
CA LEU A 128 -14.16 -11.89 -2.59
C LEU A 128 -14.49 -11.89 -1.09
N GLN A 129 -13.50 -12.19 -0.26
CA GLN A 129 -13.63 -12.06 1.18
C GLN A 129 -13.56 -10.57 1.54
N ASN A 130 -14.45 -10.14 2.43
CA ASN A 130 -14.61 -8.74 2.81
C ASN A 130 -14.37 -8.60 4.31
N PHE A 131 -13.52 -7.66 4.70
CA PHE A 131 -13.18 -7.38 6.09
C PHE A 131 -13.36 -5.90 6.38
N ARG A 132 -13.95 -5.57 7.53
CA ARG A 132 -14.14 -4.18 7.98
C ARG A 132 -12.95 -3.68 8.78
N THR A 133 -12.25 -4.58 9.47
CA THR A 133 -11.11 -4.23 10.33
C THR A 133 -9.85 -5.01 9.95
N LEU A 134 -8.68 -4.45 10.30
CA LEU A 134 -7.40 -5.13 10.15
C LEU A 134 -7.34 -6.42 10.98
N ALA A 135 -7.90 -6.41 12.20
CA ALA A 135 -7.94 -7.58 13.08
C ALA A 135 -8.75 -8.75 12.50
N GLU A 136 -9.88 -8.48 11.83
CA GLU A 136 -10.65 -9.51 11.13
C GLU A 136 -9.83 -10.14 10.00
N PHE A 137 -9.16 -9.31 9.20
CA PHE A 137 -8.30 -9.76 8.10
C PHE A 137 -7.13 -10.61 8.60
N GLN A 138 -6.45 -10.16 9.66
CA GLN A 138 -5.37 -10.89 10.33
C GLN A 138 -5.82 -12.28 10.79
N ARG A 139 -6.93 -12.35 11.55
CA ARG A 139 -7.44 -13.61 12.08
C ARG A 139 -7.88 -14.58 10.99
N ALA A 140 -8.49 -14.08 9.91
CA ALA A 140 -9.04 -14.92 8.85
C ALA A 140 -7.98 -15.47 7.90
N THR A 141 -6.88 -14.73 7.69
CA THR A 141 -5.92 -15.03 6.62
C THR A 141 -4.49 -15.30 7.11
N GLY A 142 -4.15 -14.88 8.33
CA GLY A 142 -2.79 -14.87 8.84
C GLY A 142 -1.88 -13.81 8.20
N GLN A 143 -2.38 -13.02 7.24
CA GLN A 143 -1.67 -11.88 6.66
C GLN A 143 -1.64 -10.72 7.64
N GLU A 144 -0.70 -9.79 7.44
CA GLU A 144 -0.53 -8.60 8.28
C GLU A 144 -0.39 -8.92 9.76
N ALA A 145 0.25 -10.03 10.13
CA ALA A 145 0.43 -10.43 11.52
C ALA A 145 1.07 -9.32 12.39
N HIS A 146 1.92 -8.50 11.80
CA HIS A 146 2.58 -7.34 12.42
C HIS A 146 2.07 -6.00 11.89
N GLY A 147 0.99 -6.01 11.10
CA GLY A 147 0.38 -4.79 10.58
C GLY A 147 -0.24 -3.95 11.69
N VAL A 148 -0.17 -2.63 11.56
CA VAL A 148 -0.62 -1.67 12.59
C VAL A 148 -1.63 -0.67 12.04
N LEU A 149 -2.55 -0.23 12.90
CA LEU A 149 -3.45 0.88 12.58
C LEU A 149 -2.78 2.23 12.91
N VAL A 150 -2.84 3.13 11.93
CA VAL A 150 -2.32 4.50 11.98
C VAL A 150 -3.38 5.49 11.50
N ASP A 151 -3.14 6.80 11.67
CA ASP A 151 -3.95 7.86 11.07
C ASP A 151 -3.04 8.97 10.53
N TYR A 152 -3.60 10.05 9.97
CA TYR A 152 -2.84 11.20 9.46
C TYR A 152 -2.02 11.92 10.54
N ASP A 153 -2.33 11.69 11.82
CA ASP A 153 -1.61 12.26 12.95
C ASP A 153 -0.15 11.79 13.05
N ILE A 154 0.23 10.69 12.37
CA ILE A 154 1.61 10.22 12.30
C ILE A 154 2.53 11.19 11.54
N PHE A 155 1.99 11.97 10.61
CA PHE A 155 2.77 12.88 9.78
C PHE A 155 2.92 14.25 10.43
N LYS A 156 4.02 14.95 10.14
CA LYS A 156 4.22 16.34 10.55
C LYS A 156 3.14 17.26 10.01
N ASN A 157 2.83 17.18 8.71
CA ASN A 157 1.76 17.96 8.09
C ASN A 157 1.27 17.32 6.79
N VAL A 158 0.36 16.34 6.89
CA VAL A 158 -0.34 15.80 5.72
C VAL A 158 -1.82 15.92 5.97
N ARG A 159 -2.54 16.54 5.04
CA ARG A 159 -4.00 16.61 5.05
C ARG A 159 -4.57 15.53 4.14
N PRO A 160 -5.73 14.93 4.44
CA PRO A 160 -6.37 14.03 3.51
C PRO A 160 -6.75 14.79 2.22
N PRO A 161 -6.49 14.21 1.03
CA PRO A 161 -7.09 14.72 -0.18
C PRO A 161 -8.61 14.54 -0.12
N ASP A 162 -9.33 15.35 -0.89
CA ASP A 162 -10.79 15.29 -0.94
C ASP A 162 -11.21 14.27 -2.00
N PRO A 163 -11.79 13.12 -1.60
CA PRO A 163 -12.16 12.07 -2.54
C PRO A 163 -13.28 12.49 -3.50
N THR A 164 -14.04 13.55 -3.19
CA THR A 164 -15.07 14.11 -4.07
C THR A 164 -14.51 15.01 -5.16
N HIS A 165 -13.23 15.41 -5.05
CA HIS A 165 -12.51 16.25 -6.01
C HIS A 165 -11.25 15.55 -6.55
N PRO A 166 -11.38 14.41 -7.26
CA PRO A 166 -10.25 13.58 -7.69
C PRO A 166 -9.28 14.26 -8.66
N HIS A 167 -9.67 15.36 -9.28
CA HIS A 167 -8.85 16.14 -10.22
C HIS A 167 -8.18 17.36 -9.59
N LYS A 168 -8.36 17.56 -8.28
CA LYS A 168 -7.74 18.68 -7.57
C LYS A 168 -6.22 18.52 -7.57
N VAL A 169 -5.53 19.57 -7.98
CA VAL A 169 -4.06 19.66 -7.87
C VAL A 169 -3.72 20.13 -6.46
N TYR A 170 -2.71 19.48 -5.87
CA TYR A 170 -2.19 19.84 -4.56
C TYR A 170 -0.74 20.28 -4.71
N GLU A 171 -0.44 21.47 -4.20
CA GLU A 171 0.91 21.98 -4.13
C GLU A 171 1.68 21.26 -3.02
N ILE A 172 2.86 20.73 -3.34
CA ILE A 172 3.68 19.96 -2.39
C ILE A 172 4.18 20.82 -1.22
N GLY A 173 4.35 22.14 -1.44
CA GLY A 173 4.95 23.05 -0.46
C GLY A 173 4.25 23.09 0.90
N ASP A 174 2.96 22.76 0.93
CA ASP A 174 2.17 22.71 2.17
C ASP A 174 2.15 21.33 2.83
N LEU A 175 2.78 20.30 2.24
CA LEU A 175 2.76 18.92 2.71
C LEU A 175 4.14 18.49 3.24
N ASP A 176 4.14 17.95 4.46
CA ASP A 176 5.30 17.34 5.09
C ASP A 176 4.96 15.90 5.53
N PHE A 177 5.45 14.95 4.73
CA PHE A 177 5.27 13.52 4.91
C PHE A 177 6.24 12.90 5.93
N SER A 178 7.13 13.68 6.54
CA SER A 178 7.99 13.15 7.61
C SER A 178 7.14 12.69 8.79
N LEU A 179 7.57 11.58 9.40
CA LEU A 179 6.95 11.05 10.60
C LEU A 179 7.21 11.95 11.81
N LYS A 180 6.24 11.99 12.73
CA LYS A 180 6.45 12.51 14.07
C LYS A 180 7.26 11.49 14.89
N PRO A 181 8.22 11.93 15.74
CA PRO A 181 9.15 11.03 16.44
C PRO A 181 8.51 9.90 17.26
N ASN A 182 7.31 10.10 17.78
CA ASN A 182 6.61 9.11 18.62
C ASN A 182 5.39 8.49 17.91
N SER A 183 5.33 8.58 16.58
CA SER A 183 4.21 8.01 15.84
C SER A 183 4.28 6.48 15.84
N LYS A 184 3.13 5.82 15.68
CA LYS A 184 3.05 4.36 15.55
C LYS A 184 3.75 3.78 14.32
N ALA A 185 4.16 4.64 13.39
CA ALA A 185 4.90 4.25 12.20
C ALA A 185 6.41 4.19 12.42
N VAL A 186 6.92 4.80 13.50
CA VAL A 186 8.34 4.77 13.85
C VAL A 186 8.67 3.41 14.47
N ASP A 187 9.82 2.82 14.08
CA ASP A 187 10.31 1.51 14.53
C ASP A 187 9.33 0.33 14.36
N ALA A 188 8.34 0.47 13.47
CA ALA A 188 7.28 -0.53 13.29
C ALA A 188 7.49 -1.43 12.06
N GLY A 189 8.55 -1.23 11.29
CA GLY A 189 8.89 -2.02 10.11
C GLY A 189 9.83 -3.20 10.42
N CYS A 190 9.92 -4.14 9.48
CA CYS A 190 10.88 -5.23 9.52
C CYS A 190 12.19 -4.89 8.79
N LYS A 191 13.28 -5.54 9.21
CA LYS A 191 14.57 -5.43 8.51
C LYS A 191 14.50 -6.15 7.17
N LEU A 192 14.91 -5.46 6.12
CA LEU A 192 15.00 -5.94 4.75
C LEU A 192 16.47 -5.78 4.31
N PRO A 193 17.27 -6.87 4.37
CA PRO A 193 18.71 -6.79 4.13
C PRO A 193 19.05 -6.07 2.82
N ASN A 194 20.04 -5.19 2.89
CA ASN A 194 20.52 -4.32 1.80
C ASN A 194 19.54 -3.23 1.33
N LEU A 195 18.33 -3.14 1.87
CA LEU A 195 17.36 -2.11 1.49
C LEU A 195 17.23 -1.02 2.54
N ASN A 196 17.13 -1.41 3.81
CA ASN A 196 16.85 -0.49 4.91
C ASN A 196 17.80 -0.65 6.10
N ASP A 197 19.00 -1.20 5.89
CA ASP A 197 20.01 -1.42 6.94
C ASP A 197 20.47 -0.13 7.63
N ASP A 198 20.16 1.02 7.04
CA ASP A 198 20.57 2.33 7.48
C ASP A 198 19.57 3.00 8.47
N PHE A 199 18.55 2.27 8.96
CA PHE A 199 17.56 2.79 9.92
C PHE A 199 18.22 3.41 11.18
N THR A 200 17.57 4.40 11.78
CA THR A 200 18.22 5.29 12.77
C THR A 200 18.04 4.86 14.23
N ASP A 201 17.06 4.02 14.54
CA ASP A 201 16.73 3.62 15.91
C ASP A 201 16.66 2.09 16.09
N GLN A 202 15.54 1.52 16.57
CA GLN A 202 15.45 0.09 16.93
C GLN A 202 15.10 -0.79 15.73
N ALA A 203 14.29 -0.27 14.82
CA ALA A 203 13.84 -0.93 13.61
C ALA A 203 13.56 0.09 12.49
N PRO A 204 13.45 -0.35 11.23
CA PRO A 204 13.05 0.54 10.14
C PRO A 204 11.67 1.14 10.34
N ASP A 205 11.46 2.38 9.91
CA ASP A 205 10.14 3.00 9.95
C ASP A 205 9.22 2.48 8.84
N LEU A 206 7.91 2.59 9.06
CA LEU A 206 6.93 2.37 8.01
C LEU A 206 6.89 3.55 7.03
N GLY A 207 6.71 3.25 5.76
CA GLY A 207 6.57 4.23 4.69
C GLY A 207 7.90 4.62 4.05
N ALA A 208 7.86 5.69 3.27
CA ALA A 208 8.96 6.10 2.41
C ALA A 208 10.08 6.87 3.10
N LEU A 209 9.79 7.48 4.24
CA LEU A 209 10.70 8.38 4.94
C LEU A 209 11.02 7.82 6.32
N GLU A 210 12.32 7.70 6.59
CA GLU A 210 12.85 7.37 7.90
C GLU A 210 12.92 8.65 8.76
N ALA A 211 12.43 8.59 9.99
CA ALA A 211 12.52 9.66 10.96
C ALA A 211 13.99 10.00 11.27
N GLY A 212 14.26 11.30 11.42
CA GLY A 212 15.62 11.80 11.69
C GLY A 212 16.55 11.83 10.47
N LYS A 213 16.16 11.27 9.32
CA LYS A 213 16.95 11.39 8.08
C LYS A 213 16.58 12.62 7.26
N PRO A 214 17.54 13.16 6.47
CA PRO A 214 17.23 14.15 5.45
C PRO A 214 16.19 13.63 4.47
N GLN A 215 15.23 14.49 4.09
CA GLN A 215 14.25 14.14 3.07
C GLN A 215 14.94 13.93 1.71
N PRO A 216 14.53 12.90 0.93
CA PRO A 216 14.99 12.74 -0.43
C PRO A 216 14.67 13.98 -1.28
N VAL A 217 15.63 14.42 -2.09
CA VAL A 217 15.38 15.47 -3.08
C VAL A 217 14.74 14.83 -4.30
N TYR A 218 13.46 15.11 -4.52
CA TYR A 218 12.73 14.69 -5.72
C TYR A 218 12.93 15.69 -6.87
N GLY A 219 13.03 15.17 -8.09
CA GLY A 219 13.18 15.98 -9.32
C GLY A 219 14.63 16.15 -9.80
N PRO A 220 14.86 17.00 -10.82
CA PRO A 220 16.18 17.21 -11.40
C PRO A 220 17.17 17.68 -10.34
N ARG A 221 18.31 16.98 -10.25
CA ARG A 221 19.46 17.45 -9.49
C ARG A 221 20.21 18.46 -10.36
N LYS A 222 20.58 19.59 -9.77
CA LYS A 222 21.50 20.54 -10.40
C LYS A 222 22.92 19.99 -10.38
#